data_AF-A0A932MC51-F1
#
_entry.id   AF-A0A932MC51-F1
#
_cell.length_a   1.000
_cell.length_b   1.000
_cell.length_c   1.000
_cell.angle_alpha   90.00
_cell.angle_beta   90.00
_cell.angle_gamma   90.00
#
_symmetry.space_group_name_H-M   'P 1'
#
loop_
_entity.id
_entity.type
_entity.pdbx_description
1 polymer ?
#
loop_
_entity_poly.entity_id
_entity_poly.type
_entity_poly.pdbx_seq_one_letter_code
_entity_poly.pdbx_strand_id
1 'polypeptide(L)'
;MIDVVTLEVFNNRLKAIAEEMQFTLERSAHSPSIREGADCSAGIFDRDGNLISQATALPVHLGSLGPAIEGMVKAFPVAGMKECDVYIMNDPYAGGQHFPDIIMLVPVVHEGRVVALVCNLGHHQDIGGAAPGGNATNTTEIYQEGLRLPPLKLYDAGVPNIAVEAILRANVRIPDIVWGDLVAQTAAAFVGRQRVRALWQEMGGGKFDEAVRSLQDVAERMSR
;
A
#
# COMPACT_ATOMS: atom_id res chain seq x y z
N MET A 1 -25.34 -4.75 -16.17
CA MET A 1 -25.56 -3.75 -15.09
C MET A 1 -25.80 -4.56 -13.83
N ILE A 2 -24.84 -4.54 -12.92
CA ILE A 2 -24.96 -5.16 -11.61
C ILE A 2 -26.12 -4.50 -10.84
N ASP A 3 -26.92 -5.28 -10.12
CA ASP A 3 -28.02 -4.71 -9.34
C ASP A 3 -27.49 -3.97 -8.10
N VAL A 4 -28.28 -3.02 -7.60
CA VAL A 4 -27.88 -2.12 -6.50
C VAL A 4 -27.57 -2.88 -5.22
N VAL A 5 -28.29 -3.98 -4.94
CA VAL A 5 -28.07 -4.76 -3.72
C VAL A 5 -26.73 -5.49 -3.81
N THR A 6 -26.44 -6.14 -4.94
CA THR A 6 -25.15 -6.79 -5.16
C THR A 6 -23.99 -5.79 -5.13
N LEU A 7 -24.15 -4.60 -5.73
CA LEU A 7 -23.13 -3.55 -5.71
C LEU A 7 -22.83 -3.06 -4.29
N GLU A 8 -23.86 -2.85 -3.48
CA GLU A 8 -23.70 -2.39 -2.10
C GLU A 8 -23.08 -3.48 -1.21
N VAL A 9 -23.46 -4.75 -1.40
CA VAL A 9 -22.80 -5.88 -0.72
C VAL A 9 -21.32 -5.95 -1.11
N PHE A 10 -20.99 -5.77 -2.40
CA PHE A 10 -19.61 -5.75 -2.88
C PHE A 10 -18.81 -4.60 -2.26
N ASN A 11 -19.37 -3.39 -2.24
CA ASN A 11 -18.76 -2.21 -1.63
C ASN A 11 -18.42 -2.45 -0.15
N ASN A 12 -19.39 -2.94 0.62
CA ASN A 12 -19.20 -3.23 2.04
C ASN A 12 -18.15 -4.33 2.28
N ARG A 13 -18.09 -5.35 1.42
CA ARG A 13 -17.05 -6.38 1.50
C ARG A 13 -15.66 -5.81 1.23
N LEU A 14 -15.48 -4.98 0.20
CA LEU A 14 -14.19 -4.34 -0.07
C LEU A 14 -13.77 -3.42 1.06
N LYS A 15 -14.70 -2.62 1.60
CA LYS A 15 -14.44 -1.76 2.74
C LYS A 15 -13.99 -2.56 3.96
N ALA A 16 -14.69 -3.65 4.28
CA ALA A 16 -14.32 -4.54 5.37
C ALA A 16 -12.92 -5.17 5.16
N ILE A 17 -12.54 -5.50 3.92
CA ILE A 17 -11.19 -6.00 3.62
C ILE A 17 -10.13 -4.92 3.87
N ALA A 18 -10.37 -3.69 3.40
CA ALA A 18 -9.44 -2.59 3.62
C ALA A 18 -9.30 -2.28 5.13
N GLU A 19 -10.40 -2.30 5.88
CA GLU A 19 -10.39 -2.15 7.35
C GLU A 19 -9.66 -3.31 8.05
N GLU A 20 -9.81 -4.55 7.58
CA GLU A 20 -9.07 -5.71 8.12
C GLU A 20 -7.56 -5.57 7.87
N MET A 21 -7.16 -5.08 6.69
CA MET A 21 -5.75 -4.78 6.39
C MET A 21 -5.19 -3.70 7.34
N GLN A 22 -5.91 -2.59 7.49
CA GLN A 22 -5.55 -1.50 8.38
C GLN A 22 -5.39 -1.99 9.82
N PHE A 23 -6.40 -2.71 10.33
CA PHE A 23 -6.37 -3.24 11.69
C PHE A 23 -5.22 -4.24 11.89
N THR A 24 -4.93 -5.07 10.88
CA THR A 24 -3.79 -5.99 10.92
C THR A 24 -2.47 -5.22 11.05
N LEU A 25 -2.30 -4.14 10.29
CA LEU A 25 -1.11 -3.30 10.35
C LEU A 25 -0.97 -2.66 11.74
N GLU A 26 -2.01 -1.99 12.24
CA GLU A 26 -2.01 -1.38 13.57
C GLU A 26 -1.66 -2.38 14.69
N ARG A 27 -2.22 -3.60 14.64
CA ARG A 27 -2.02 -4.60 15.70
C ARG A 27 -0.66 -5.29 15.64
N SER A 28 -0.02 -5.34 14.48
CA SER A 28 1.26 -6.03 14.29
C SER A 28 2.46 -5.10 14.22
N ALA A 29 2.24 -3.78 14.10
CA ALA A 29 3.31 -2.80 14.07
C ALA A 29 4.12 -2.75 15.38
N HIS A 30 5.40 -2.44 15.22
CA HIS A 30 6.37 -2.31 16.29
C HIS A 30 6.46 -0.86 16.79
N SER A 31 6.25 0.13 15.90
CA SER A 31 6.26 1.53 16.28
C SER A 31 4.95 1.99 16.96
N PRO A 32 5.03 2.86 17.98
CA PRO A 32 3.85 3.53 18.53
C PRO A 32 3.14 4.42 17.50
N SER A 33 3.85 5.02 16.53
CA SER A 33 3.25 5.85 15.48
C SER A 33 2.17 5.09 14.70
N ILE A 34 2.46 3.85 14.30
CA ILE A 34 1.50 3.01 13.58
C ILE A 34 0.55 2.32 14.57
N ARG A 35 1.07 1.71 15.64
CA ARG A 35 0.26 0.87 16.56
C ARG A 35 -0.75 1.64 17.40
N GLU A 36 -0.36 2.81 17.89
CA GLU A 36 -1.14 3.62 18.83
C GLU A 36 -1.62 4.92 18.17
N GLY A 37 -0.79 5.53 17.33
CA GLY A 37 -1.12 6.73 16.58
C GLY A 37 -2.00 6.48 15.36
N ALA A 38 -2.11 5.22 14.90
CA ALA A 38 -2.81 4.84 13.68
C ALA A 38 -2.34 5.64 12.44
N ASP A 39 -1.07 6.01 12.41
CA ASP A 39 -0.45 6.75 11.31
C ASP A 39 -0.09 5.82 10.15
N CYS A 40 -1.13 5.27 9.54
CA CYS A 40 -1.07 4.34 8.42
C CYS A 40 -2.37 4.38 7.61
N SER A 41 -2.37 3.79 6.42
CA SER A 41 -3.57 3.59 5.61
C SER A 41 -3.46 2.30 4.79
N ALA A 42 -4.60 1.68 4.46
CA ALA A 42 -4.67 0.51 3.61
C ALA A 42 -5.69 0.74 2.47
N GLY A 43 -5.36 0.23 1.27
CA GLY A 43 -6.16 0.45 0.07
C GLY A 43 -6.16 -0.75 -0.88
N ILE A 44 -7.21 -0.81 -1.69
CA ILE A 44 -7.43 -1.81 -2.74
C ILE A 44 -7.60 -1.07 -4.05
N PHE A 45 -6.88 -1.53 -5.06
CA PHE A 45 -6.75 -0.90 -6.37
C PHE A 45 -7.11 -1.92 -7.46
N ASP A 46 -7.63 -1.43 -8.58
CA ASP A 46 -7.84 -2.26 -9.76
C ASP A 46 -6.51 -2.55 -10.47
N ARG A 47 -6.57 -3.35 -11.55
CA ARG A 47 -5.38 -3.71 -12.33
C ARG A 47 -4.76 -2.56 -13.10
N ASP A 48 -5.49 -1.46 -13.25
CA ASP A 48 -5.05 -0.26 -13.96
C ASP A 48 -4.45 0.77 -12.97
N GLY A 49 -4.46 0.46 -11.67
CA GLY A 49 -3.92 1.31 -10.61
C GLY A 49 -4.90 2.36 -10.10
N ASN A 50 -6.21 2.21 -10.36
CA ASN A 50 -7.21 3.11 -9.82
C ASN A 50 -7.71 2.61 -8.45
N LEU A 51 -7.92 3.53 -7.52
CA LEU A 51 -8.43 3.22 -6.19
C LEU A 51 -9.86 2.67 -6.27
N ILE A 52 -10.12 1.56 -5.60
CA ILE A 52 -11.46 0.95 -5.46
C ILE A 52 -12.02 1.20 -4.06
N SER A 53 -11.20 0.95 -3.04
CA SER A 53 -11.61 1.07 -1.63
C SER A 53 -10.41 1.39 -0.75
N GLN A 54 -10.62 2.17 0.30
CA GLN A 54 -9.60 2.56 1.27
C GLN A 54 -10.18 2.46 2.68
N ALA A 55 -9.36 2.02 3.63
CA ALA A 55 -9.72 2.05 5.04
C ALA A 55 -9.95 3.50 5.49
N THR A 56 -10.87 3.69 6.44
CA THR A 56 -11.03 5.00 7.08
C THR A 56 -9.81 5.27 7.95
N ALA A 57 -8.92 6.12 7.45
CA ALA A 57 -7.63 6.44 8.05
C ALA A 57 -7.45 7.96 8.18
N LEU A 58 -6.25 8.42 8.53
CA LEU A 58 -5.95 9.85 8.60
C LEU A 58 -6.30 10.56 7.28
N PRO A 59 -7.01 11.70 7.31
CA PRO A 59 -7.41 12.41 6.10
C PRO A 59 -6.25 12.82 5.18
N VAL A 60 -5.04 12.97 5.70
CA VAL A 60 -3.84 13.29 4.91
C VAL A 60 -3.42 12.15 3.98
N HIS A 61 -3.81 10.90 4.29
CA HIS A 61 -3.62 9.74 3.41
C HIS A 61 -4.70 9.65 2.32
N LEU A 62 -5.77 10.45 2.42
CA LEU A 62 -6.80 10.51 1.40
C LEU A 62 -6.25 11.28 0.19
N GLY A 63 -6.01 10.56 -0.90
CA GLY A 63 -5.52 11.11 -2.16
C GLY A 63 -4.02 10.96 -2.40
N SER A 64 -3.24 10.43 -1.45
CA SER A 64 -1.80 10.20 -1.64
C SER A 64 -1.44 8.83 -2.20
N LEU A 65 -2.24 7.81 -1.88
CA LEU A 65 -2.01 6.45 -2.39
C LEU A 65 -2.17 6.40 -3.92
N GLY A 66 -3.08 7.18 -4.51
CA GLY A 66 -3.29 7.21 -5.97
C GLY A 66 -2.00 7.52 -6.75
N PRO A 67 -1.40 8.72 -6.58
CA PRO A 67 -0.14 9.07 -7.22
C PRO A 67 1.02 8.10 -6.91
N ALA A 68 1.11 7.59 -5.67
CA ALA A 68 2.13 6.62 -5.29
C ALA A 68 1.97 5.31 -6.08
N ILE A 69 0.75 4.76 -6.17
CA ILE A 69 0.48 3.54 -6.93
C ILE A 69 0.69 3.77 -8.43
N GLU A 70 0.31 4.93 -8.98
CA GLU A 70 0.61 5.28 -10.37
C GLU A 70 2.12 5.23 -10.65
N GLY A 71 2.93 5.84 -9.79
CA GLY A 71 4.40 5.81 -9.90
C GLY A 71 4.99 4.41 -9.78
N MET A 72 4.46 3.59 -8.85
CA MET A 72 4.89 2.20 -8.68
C MET A 72 4.53 1.33 -9.88
N VAL A 73 3.33 1.47 -10.43
CA VAL A 73 2.86 0.73 -11.62
C VAL A 73 3.62 1.17 -12.88
N LYS A 74 3.99 2.45 -12.98
CA LYS A 74 4.85 2.95 -14.06
C LYS A 74 6.25 2.32 -14.02
N ALA A 75 6.82 2.16 -12.82
CA ALA A 75 8.14 1.55 -12.64
C ALA A 75 8.10 0.02 -12.78
N PHE A 76 7.03 -0.61 -12.30
CA PHE A 76 6.77 -2.04 -12.36
C PHE A 76 5.42 -2.30 -13.01
N PRO A 77 5.37 -2.45 -14.35
CA PRO A 77 4.12 -2.71 -15.05
C PRO A 77 3.42 -3.95 -14.51
N VAL A 78 2.10 -3.85 -14.32
CA VAL A 78 1.25 -4.92 -13.73
C VAL A 78 1.42 -6.27 -14.43
N ALA A 79 1.61 -6.27 -15.76
CA ALA A 79 1.82 -7.49 -16.54
C ALA A 79 3.09 -8.28 -16.15
N GLY A 80 4.07 -7.64 -15.51
CA GLY A 80 5.32 -8.26 -15.04
C GLY A 80 5.32 -8.65 -13.56
N MET A 81 4.27 -8.31 -12.82
CA MET A 81 4.18 -8.60 -11.38
C MET A 81 3.85 -10.08 -11.14
N LYS A 82 4.47 -10.68 -10.12
CA LYS A 82 4.34 -12.11 -9.79
C LYS A 82 3.68 -12.29 -8.42
N GLU A 83 3.14 -13.49 -8.19
CA GLU A 83 2.66 -13.88 -6.87
C GLU A 83 3.80 -13.74 -5.84
N CYS A 84 3.48 -13.17 -4.67
CA CYS A 84 4.44 -12.88 -3.59
C CYS A 84 5.52 -11.84 -3.92
N ASP A 85 5.38 -11.06 -5.00
CA ASP A 85 6.12 -9.81 -5.12
C ASP A 85 5.65 -8.81 -4.04
N VAL A 86 6.59 -8.04 -3.50
CA VAL A 86 6.30 -6.93 -2.58
C VAL A 86 7.16 -5.76 -3.01
N TYR A 87 6.52 -4.65 -3.34
CA TYR A 87 7.17 -3.42 -3.77
C TYR A 87 7.06 -2.36 -2.69
N ILE A 88 8.10 -1.52 -2.55
CA ILE A 88 8.09 -0.37 -1.62
C ILE A 88 8.64 0.89 -2.27
N MET A 89 8.23 2.06 -1.77
CA MET A 89 8.66 3.40 -2.21
C MET A 89 8.40 4.42 -1.08
N ASN A 90 9.21 5.47 -1.00
CA ASN A 90 8.85 6.73 -0.34
C ASN A 90 9.25 7.99 -1.15
N ASP A 91 9.85 7.85 -2.34
CA ASP A 91 10.36 8.96 -3.14
C ASP A 91 9.23 9.94 -3.55
N PRO A 92 9.26 11.20 -3.09
CA PRO A 92 8.23 12.18 -3.44
C PRO A 92 8.16 12.49 -4.94
N TYR A 93 9.29 12.37 -5.66
CA TYR A 93 9.32 12.57 -7.10
C TYR A 93 8.72 11.40 -7.89
N ALA A 94 8.43 10.28 -7.22
CA ALA A 94 7.76 9.13 -7.79
C ALA A 94 6.33 8.94 -7.26
N GLY A 95 5.78 9.93 -6.53
CA GLY A 95 4.41 9.91 -6.01
C GLY A 95 4.28 9.69 -4.51
N GLY A 96 5.38 9.49 -3.77
CA GLY A 96 5.38 9.47 -2.31
C GLY A 96 4.99 10.83 -1.69
N GLN A 97 4.58 10.83 -0.42
CA GLN A 97 4.24 12.07 0.29
C GLN A 97 5.48 12.72 0.89
N HIS A 98 6.15 11.98 1.77
CA HIS A 98 7.37 12.37 2.46
C HIS A 98 8.11 11.12 2.92
N PHE A 99 9.34 11.27 3.43
CA PHE A 99 10.28 10.16 3.60
C PHE A 99 9.85 9.12 4.65
N PRO A 100 9.34 9.51 5.83
CA PRO A 100 8.82 8.55 6.81
C PRO A 100 7.71 7.62 6.29
N ASP A 101 6.91 8.06 5.32
CA ASP A 101 5.82 7.25 4.78
C ASP A 101 6.34 6.26 3.73
N ILE A 102 6.50 5.00 4.13
CA ILE A 102 6.82 3.94 3.16
C ILE A 102 5.53 3.33 2.65
N ILE A 103 5.27 3.51 1.36
CA ILE A 103 4.17 2.88 0.64
C ILE A 103 4.60 1.48 0.21
N MET A 104 3.72 0.50 0.41
CA MET A 104 3.88 -0.88 0.00
C MET A 104 2.78 -1.28 -0.97
N LEU A 105 3.15 -1.98 -2.04
CA LEU A 105 2.24 -2.52 -3.06
C LEU A 105 2.46 -4.02 -3.22
N VAL A 106 1.38 -4.79 -3.23
CA VAL A 106 1.38 -6.24 -3.44
C VAL A 106 0.34 -6.60 -4.51
N PRO A 107 0.71 -7.38 -5.54
CA PRO A 107 -0.24 -7.83 -6.54
C PRO A 107 -1.13 -8.96 -6.01
N VAL A 108 -2.41 -8.92 -6.36
CA VAL A 108 -3.34 -10.04 -6.19
C VAL A 108 -3.32 -10.87 -7.46
N VAL A 109 -2.66 -12.02 -7.42
CA VAL A 109 -2.51 -12.91 -8.58
C VAL A 109 -3.47 -14.09 -8.51
N HIS A 110 -4.09 -14.39 -9.63
CA HIS A 110 -4.94 -15.56 -9.84
C HIS A 110 -4.66 -16.15 -11.23
N GLU A 111 -4.40 -17.45 -11.31
CA GLU A 111 -4.07 -18.16 -12.57
C GLU A 111 -2.98 -17.47 -13.41
N GLY A 112 -1.94 -16.94 -12.74
CA GLY A 112 -0.81 -16.27 -13.39
C GLY A 112 -1.11 -14.86 -13.90
N ARG A 113 -2.25 -14.26 -13.53
CA ARG A 113 -2.61 -12.88 -13.90
C ARG A 113 -2.90 -12.05 -12.65
N VAL A 114 -2.48 -10.79 -12.68
CA VAL A 114 -2.89 -9.81 -11.66
C VAL A 114 -4.35 -9.46 -11.88
N VAL A 115 -5.18 -9.64 -10.86
CA VAL A 115 -6.61 -9.34 -10.90
C VAL A 115 -6.96 -8.05 -10.15
N ALA A 116 -6.14 -7.68 -9.17
CA ALA A 116 -6.25 -6.47 -8.37
C ALA A 116 -4.88 -6.17 -7.73
N LEU A 117 -4.78 -5.02 -7.10
CA LEU A 117 -3.62 -4.58 -6.34
C LEU A 117 -4.07 -4.25 -4.91
N VAL A 118 -3.24 -4.55 -3.92
CA VAL A 118 -3.46 -4.11 -2.53
C VAL A 118 -2.26 -3.33 -2.06
N CYS A 119 -2.50 -2.27 -1.30
CA CYS A 119 -1.44 -1.44 -0.78
C CYS A 119 -1.67 -1.07 0.67
N ASN A 120 -0.60 -0.66 1.32
CA ASN A 120 -0.67 0.11 2.55
C ASN A 120 0.46 1.13 2.63
N LEU A 121 0.31 2.07 3.52
CA LEU A 121 1.30 3.07 3.90
C LEU A 121 1.43 3.01 5.41
N GLY A 122 2.65 3.09 5.91
CA GLY A 122 2.93 3.25 7.34
C GLY A 122 3.96 4.36 7.56
N HIS A 123 3.74 5.18 8.57
CA HIS A 123 4.68 6.24 8.96
C HIS A 123 5.78 5.66 9.86
N HIS A 124 6.98 5.51 9.31
CA HIS A 124 8.13 4.97 10.03
C HIS A 124 8.76 6.02 10.93
N GLN A 125 9.04 5.65 12.18
CA GLN A 125 9.60 6.58 13.18
C GLN A 125 11.00 7.10 12.86
N ASP A 126 11.74 6.47 11.95
CA ASP A 126 13.03 6.96 11.50
C ASP A 126 13.31 6.46 10.08
N ILE A 127 13.83 7.35 9.25
CA ILE A 127 14.26 7.05 7.87
C ILE A 127 15.69 7.57 7.62
N GLY A 128 16.47 7.76 8.69
CA GLY A 128 17.76 8.43 8.62
C GLY A 128 17.64 9.96 8.57
N GLY A 129 18.58 10.61 7.87
CA GLY A 129 18.58 12.06 7.65
C GLY A 129 19.25 12.88 8.77
N ALA A 130 19.13 14.20 8.67
CA ALA A 130 19.85 15.16 9.52
C ALA A 130 19.39 15.15 10.99
N ALA A 131 18.14 14.74 11.27
CA ALA A 131 17.60 14.66 12.62
C ALA A 131 16.88 13.31 12.85
N PRO A 132 16.82 12.83 14.11
CA PRO A 132 15.94 11.72 14.48
C PRO A 132 14.48 12.03 14.11
N GLY A 133 13.73 11.02 13.69
CA GLY A 133 12.31 11.20 13.36
C GLY A 133 12.01 11.48 11.89
N GLY A 134 13.03 11.72 11.05
CA GLY A 134 12.85 11.99 9.61
C GLY A 134 12.18 13.32 9.28
N ASN A 135 12.03 14.23 10.24
CA ASN A 135 11.30 15.49 10.12
C ASN A 135 12.15 16.69 10.57
N ALA A 136 13.36 16.83 10.01
CA ALA A 136 14.23 17.97 10.29
C ALA A 136 13.63 19.26 9.72
N THR A 137 13.59 20.34 10.50
CA THR A 137 12.96 21.62 10.12
C THR A 137 13.91 22.61 9.45
N ASN A 138 15.18 22.25 9.32
CA ASN A 138 16.25 23.10 8.82
C ASN A 138 17.03 22.45 7.66
N THR A 139 16.47 21.45 7.00
CA THR A 139 17.03 20.89 5.77
C THR A 139 16.81 21.86 4.62
N THR A 140 17.80 21.96 3.74
CA THR A 140 17.75 22.79 2.53
C THR A 140 17.81 21.95 1.26
N GLU A 141 18.18 20.68 1.40
CA GLU A 141 18.29 19.72 0.31
C GLU A 141 17.65 18.39 0.70
N ILE A 142 17.00 17.75 -0.26
CA ILE A 142 16.31 16.46 -0.07
C ILE A 142 17.24 15.35 0.45
N TYR A 143 18.53 15.40 0.14
CA TYR A 143 19.52 14.42 0.60
C TYR A 143 19.77 14.46 2.11
N GLN A 144 19.32 15.52 2.78
CA GLN A 144 19.40 15.67 4.23
C GLN A 144 18.17 15.08 4.94
N GLU A 145 17.12 14.69 4.21
CA GLU A 145 15.82 14.29 4.77
C GLU A 145 15.71 12.78 5.02
N GLY A 146 16.73 12.01 4.61
CA GLY A 146 16.85 10.59 4.92
C GLY A 146 16.98 9.72 3.68
N LEU A 147 16.65 8.45 3.84
CA LEU A 147 16.76 7.46 2.78
C LEU A 147 15.60 7.61 1.79
N ARG A 148 15.92 8.08 0.59
CA ARG A 148 14.99 8.15 -0.52
C ARG A 148 14.95 6.81 -1.25
N LEU A 149 13.83 6.11 -1.11
CA LEU A 149 13.55 4.82 -1.73
C LEU A 149 12.79 5.05 -3.04
N PRO A 150 13.45 4.92 -4.22
CA PRO A 150 12.71 4.79 -5.46
C PRO A 150 11.86 3.51 -5.42
N PRO A 151 10.86 3.36 -6.31
CA PRO A 151 10.14 2.09 -6.43
C PRO A 151 11.12 0.93 -6.60
N LEU A 152 11.09 0.00 -5.65
CA LEU A 152 11.96 -1.17 -5.62
C LEU A 152 11.23 -2.40 -5.07
N LYS A 153 11.82 -3.59 -5.23
CA LYS A 153 11.31 -4.84 -4.66
C LYS A 153 11.88 -5.09 -3.28
N LEU A 154 11.01 -5.25 -2.29
CA LEU A 154 11.33 -5.81 -0.98
C LEU A 154 11.34 -7.34 -1.02
N TYR A 155 10.42 -7.95 -1.81
CA TYR A 155 10.40 -9.38 -2.10
C TYR A 155 10.22 -9.60 -3.60
N ASP A 156 10.97 -10.54 -4.17
CA ASP A 156 10.83 -11.03 -5.55
C ASP A 156 10.31 -12.46 -5.53
N ALA A 157 9.04 -12.65 -5.89
CA ALA A 157 8.33 -13.92 -5.84
C ALA A 157 8.50 -14.67 -4.50
N GLY A 158 8.41 -13.94 -3.38
CA GLY A 158 8.56 -14.48 -2.03
C GLY A 158 9.99 -14.59 -1.53
N VAL A 159 11.00 -14.27 -2.35
CA VAL A 159 12.40 -14.22 -1.93
C VAL A 159 12.73 -12.80 -1.42
N PRO A 160 13.17 -12.64 -0.16
CA PRO A 160 13.49 -11.32 0.38
C PRO A 160 14.72 -10.70 -0.29
N ASN A 161 14.66 -9.40 -0.56
CA ASN A 161 15.78 -8.64 -1.10
C ASN A 161 16.74 -8.23 0.03
N ILE A 162 17.69 -9.10 0.33
CA ILE A 162 18.67 -8.91 1.40
C ILE A 162 19.53 -7.65 1.25
N ALA A 163 19.74 -7.16 0.02
CA ALA A 163 20.49 -5.93 -0.21
C ALA A 163 19.70 -4.70 0.21
N VAL A 164 18.39 -4.68 -0.08
CA VAL A 164 17.49 -3.60 0.36
C VAL A 164 17.37 -3.60 1.88
N GLU A 165 17.22 -4.77 2.51
CA GLU A 165 17.23 -4.89 3.97
C GLU A 165 18.52 -4.34 4.58
N ALA A 166 19.68 -4.74 4.05
CA ALA A 166 20.98 -4.29 4.55
C ALA A 166 21.15 -2.76 4.43
N ILE A 167 20.73 -2.18 3.30
CA ILE A 167 20.76 -0.72 3.09
C ILE A 167 19.84 -0.01 4.09
N LEU A 168 18.59 -0.47 4.24
CA LEU A 168 17.64 0.12 5.19
C LEU A 168 18.19 0.08 6.62
N ARG A 169 18.61 -1.10 7.08
CA ARG A 169 19.14 -1.29 8.44
C ARG A 169 20.36 -0.43 8.73
N ALA A 170 21.22 -0.20 7.74
CA ALA A 170 22.42 0.62 7.91
C ALA A 170 22.13 2.13 7.97
N ASN A 171 20.98 2.58 7.45
CA ASN A 171 20.69 4.01 7.25
C ASN A 171 19.63 4.57 8.22
N VAL A 172 19.10 3.75 9.14
CA VAL A 172 18.12 4.18 10.14
C VAL A 172 18.65 3.96 11.56
N ARG A 173 18.18 4.78 12.50
CA ARG A 173 18.63 4.76 13.91
C ARG A 173 18.03 3.61 14.73
N ILE A 174 16.86 3.13 14.32
CA ILE A 174 16.06 2.11 15.02
C ILE A 174 15.70 0.96 14.06
N PRO A 175 16.69 0.23 13.53
CA PRO A 175 16.51 -0.70 12.42
C PRO A 175 15.54 -1.84 12.71
N ASP A 176 15.48 -2.35 13.95
CA ASP A 176 14.57 -3.44 14.30
C ASP A 176 13.11 -3.00 14.41
N ILE A 177 12.86 -1.72 14.73
CA ILE A 177 11.51 -1.15 14.73
C ILE A 177 11.05 -0.92 13.29
N VAL A 178 11.87 -0.23 12.48
CA VAL A 178 11.57 0.05 11.06
C VAL A 178 11.35 -1.25 10.29
N TRP A 179 12.23 -2.24 10.49
CA TRP A 179 12.07 -3.54 9.85
C TRP A 179 10.83 -4.29 10.36
N GLY A 180 10.55 -4.23 11.66
CA GLY A 180 9.33 -4.78 12.24
C GLY A 180 8.05 -4.20 11.61
N ASP A 181 8.03 -2.88 11.40
CA ASP A 181 6.92 -2.20 10.73
C ASP A 181 6.80 -2.60 9.25
N LEU A 182 7.91 -2.77 8.51
CA LEU A 182 7.88 -3.28 7.14
C LEU A 182 7.34 -4.73 7.06
N VAL A 183 7.68 -5.56 8.05
CA VAL A 183 7.13 -6.92 8.18
C VAL A 183 5.62 -6.86 8.49
N ALA A 184 5.20 -5.97 9.38
CA ALA A 184 3.78 -5.72 9.69
C ALA A 184 3.00 -5.26 8.46
N GLN A 185 3.56 -4.33 7.67
CA GLN A 185 3.01 -3.89 6.39
C GLN A 185 2.88 -5.07 5.41
N THR A 186 3.89 -5.93 5.31
CA THR A 186 3.85 -7.12 4.44
C THR A 186 2.73 -8.07 4.85
N ALA A 187 2.60 -8.33 6.16
CA ALA A 187 1.54 -9.19 6.71
C ALA A 187 0.14 -8.63 6.41
N ALA A 188 -0.08 -7.33 6.66
CA ALA A 188 -1.33 -6.64 6.37
C ALA A 188 -1.69 -6.68 4.87
N ALA A 189 -0.73 -6.42 4.00
CA ALA A 189 -0.93 -6.53 2.55
C ALA A 189 -1.29 -7.96 2.12
N PHE A 190 -0.68 -8.98 2.73
CA PHE A 190 -0.97 -10.37 2.42
C PHE A 190 -2.36 -10.82 2.89
N VAL A 191 -2.88 -10.28 4.00
CA VAL A 191 -4.29 -10.46 4.41
C VAL A 191 -5.20 -9.90 3.32
N GLY A 192 -4.97 -8.65 2.89
CA GLY A 192 -5.70 -8.02 1.79
C GLY A 192 -5.70 -8.85 0.53
N ARG A 193 -4.51 -9.30 0.10
CA ARG A 193 -4.32 -10.16 -1.07
C ARG A 193 -5.18 -11.42 -0.98
N GLN A 194 -5.15 -12.12 0.16
CA GLN A 194 -5.91 -13.35 0.35
C GLN A 194 -7.42 -13.10 0.28
N ARG A 195 -7.90 -12.03 0.94
CA ARG A 195 -9.32 -11.69 0.98
C ARG A 195 -9.86 -11.24 -0.37
N VAL A 196 -9.14 -10.37 -1.08
CA VAL A 196 -9.52 -9.91 -2.42
C VAL A 196 -9.52 -11.08 -3.40
N ARG A 197 -8.51 -11.97 -3.35
CA ARG A 197 -8.49 -13.17 -4.18
C ARG A 197 -9.70 -14.08 -3.93
N ALA A 198 -10.07 -14.30 -2.67
CA ALA A 198 -11.24 -15.11 -2.33
C ALA A 198 -12.54 -14.46 -2.84
N LEU A 199 -12.70 -13.15 -2.68
CA LEU A 199 -13.85 -12.40 -3.21
C LEU A 199 -13.94 -12.50 -4.74
N TRP A 200 -12.80 -12.33 -5.43
CA TRP A 200 -12.72 -12.44 -6.88
C TRP A 200 -13.13 -13.84 -7.37
N GLN A 201 -12.67 -14.90 -6.69
CA GLN A 201 -13.01 -16.29 -7.00
C GLN A 201 -14.49 -16.59 -6.79
N GLU A 202 -15.07 -16.09 -5.70
CA GLU A 202 -16.49 -16.29 -5.37
C GLU A 202 -17.42 -15.63 -6.38
N MET A 203 -17.13 -14.40 -6.79
CA MET A 203 -17.95 -13.64 -7.73
C MET A 203 -17.74 -14.06 -9.19
N GLY A 204 -16.54 -14.52 -9.51
CA GLY A 204 -16.04 -14.66 -10.87
C GLY A 204 -15.54 -13.34 -11.45
N GLY A 205 -14.45 -13.41 -12.23
CA GLY A 205 -13.73 -12.22 -12.69
C GLY A 205 -14.55 -11.20 -13.48
N GLY A 206 -15.43 -11.65 -14.37
CA GLY A 206 -16.28 -10.75 -15.16
C GLY A 206 -17.21 -9.90 -14.28
N LYS A 207 -17.82 -10.51 -13.25
CA LYS A 207 -18.70 -9.79 -12.31
C LYS A 207 -17.90 -8.88 -11.37
N PHE A 208 -16.73 -9.32 -10.92
CA PHE A 208 -15.84 -8.49 -10.12
C PHE A 208 -15.44 -7.22 -10.89
N ASP A 209 -14.98 -7.37 -12.13
CA ASP A 209 -14.55 -6.24 -12.97
C ASP A 209 -15.72 -5.30 -13.35
N GLU A 210 -16.95 -5.82 -13.48
CA GLU A 210 -18.16 -5.00 -13.67
C GLU A 210 -18.53 -4.23 -12.40
N ALA A 211 -18.42 -4.87 -11.23
CA ALA A 211 -18.72 -4.26 -9.94
C ALA A 211 -17.75 -3.12 -9.60
N VAL A 212 -16.45 -3.32 -9.84
CA VAL A 212 -15.40 -2.30 -9.66
C VAL A 212 -15.71 -1.06 -10.50
N ARG A 213 -15.95 -1.23 -11.80
CA ARG A 213 -16.31 -0.12 -12.70
C ARG A 213 -17.58 0.59 -12.24
N SER A 214 -18.59 -0.16 -11.81
CA SER A 214 -19.83 0.42 -11.31
C SER A 214 -19.62 1.28 -10.06
N LEU A 215 -18.73 0.89 -9.14
CA LEU A 215 -18.37 1.71 -7.97
C LEU A 215 -17.65 3.00 -8.38
N GLN A 216 -16.69 2.89 -9.30
CA GLN A 216 -15.96 4.06 -9.81
C GLN A 216 -16.89 5.04 -10.53
N ASP A 217 -17.82 4.55 -11.36
CA ASP A 217 -18.84 5.38 -12.02
C ASP A 217 -19.76 6.09 -11.02
N VAL A 218 -20.07 5.45 -9.89
CA VAL A 218 -20.86 6.08 -8.80
C VAL A 218 -20.04 7.18 -8.13
N ALA A 219 -18.79 6.91 -7.79
CA ALA A 219 -17.89 7.88 -7.17
C ALA A 219 -17.67 9.12 -8.07
N GLU A 220 -17.50 8.91 -9.37
CA GLU A 220 -17.38 10.00 -10.34
C GLU A 220 -18.66 10.83 -10.42
N ARG A 221 -19.82 10.19 -10.48
CA ARG A 221 -21.13 10.88 -10.52
C ARG A 221 -21.41 11.69 -9.26
N MET A 222 -20.96 11.24 -8.08
CA MET A 222 -21.14 11.96 -6.82
C MET A 222 -20.17 13.14 -6.66
N SER A 223 -19.05 13.13 -7.39
CA SER A 223 -18.00 14.16 -7.28
C SER A 223 -18.15 15.29 -8.30
N ARG A 224 -19.05 15.15 -9.28
CA ARG A 224 -19.41 16.15 -10.28
C ARG A 224 -20.57 17.02 -9.79
#